data_AF-A0A9D6JE35-F1
#
_entry.id   AF-A0A9D6JE35-F1
#
_cell.length_a   1.000
_cell.length_b   1.000
_cell.length_c   1.000
_cell.angle_alpha   90.00
_cell.angle_beta   90.00
_cell.angle_gamma   90.00
#
_symmetry.space_group_name_H-M   'P 1'
#
loop_
_entity.id
_entity.type
_entity.pdbx_description
1 polymer ?
#
loop_
_entity_poly.entity_id
_entity_poly.type
_entity_poly.pdbx_seq_one_letter_code
_entity_poly.pdbx_strand_id
1 'polypeptide(L)'
;ACLGGAVGFAFYILASRVALRTLDPWTLLTYAYLSAGLAWSVVVPPWRILTHGFDLGIWGAFLAVATVGTVVPFGLFISGLRFLPPTQASIVSMLEPVVAAAVAYFLLGETLIPLQILGGALVLAGVVVVQTA
;
A
#
# COMPACT_ATOMS: atom_id res chain seq x y z
N ALA A 1 -16.44 5.41 6.43
CA ALA A 1 -15.36 5.09 5.47
C ALA A 1 -14.15 4.45 6.16
N CYS A 2 -13.51 5.09 7.14
CA CYS A 2 -12.26 4.61 7.76
C CYS A 2 -12.35 3.22 8.40
N LEU A 3 -13.43 2.93 9.15
CA LEU A 3 -13.64 1.60 9.75
C LEU A 3 -13.82 0.51 8.68
N GLY A 4 -14.55 0.80 7.60
CA GLY A 4 -14.73 -0.14 6.49
C GLY A 4 -13.42 -0.44 5.78
N GLY A 5 -12.58 0.58 5.57
CA GLY A 5 -11.22 0.41 5.04
C GLY A 5 -10.33 -0.44 5.94
N ALA A 6 -10.37 -0.21 7.27
CA ALA A 6 -9.59 -0.98 8.23
C ALA A 6 -10.01 -2.47 8.27
N VAL A 7 -11.32 -2.75 8.27
CA VAL A 7 -11.84 -4.13 8.20
C VAL A 7 -11.47 -4.80 6.89
N GLY A 8 -11.61 -4.09 5.76
CA GLY A 8 -11.21 -4.60 4.45
C GLY A 8 -9.72 -4.92 4.37
N PHE A 9 -8.87 -4.04 4.91
CA PHE A 9 -7.42 -4.25 4.95
C PHE A 9 -7.03 -5.42 5.86
N ALA A 10 -7.66 -5.56 7.03
CA ALA A 10 -7.44 -6.70 7.91
C ALA A 10 -7.86 -8.02 7.25
N PHE A 11 -9.01 -8.05 6.56
CA PHE A 11 -9.45 -9.20 5.78
C PHE A 11 -8.47 -9.53 4.67
N TYR A 12 -7.98 -8.52 3.94
CA TYR A 12 -6.97 -8.70 2.89
C TYR A 12 -5.70 -9.36 3.41
N ILE A 13 -5.15 -8.91 4.53
CA ILE A 13 -3.95 -9.51 5.14
C ILE A 13 -4.21 -10.97 5.52
N LEU A 14 -5.34 -11.25 6.18
CA LEU A 14 -5.67 -12.58 6.66
C LEU A 14 -5.93 -13.56 5.49
N ALA A 15 -6.75 -13.16 4.52
CA ALA A 15 -7.06 -13.93 3.33
C ALA A 15 -5.80 -14.19 2.49
N SER A 16 -4.95 -13.16 2.31
CA SER A 16 -3.68 -13.30 1.58
C SER A 16 -2.76 -14.31 2.25
N ARG A 17 -2.66 -14.28 3.59
CA ARG A 17 -1.84 -15.25 4.33
C ARG A 17 -2.31 -16.70 4.15
N VAL A 18 -3.62 -16.92 4.11
CA VAL A 18 -4.18 -18.26 3.86
C VAL A 18 -3.92 -18.68 2.42
N ALA A 19 -4.15 -17.80 1.45
CA ALA A 19 -3.94 -18.09 0.02
C ALA A 19 -2.46 -18.33 -0.33
N LEU A 20 -1.54 -17.67 0.36
CA LEU A 20 -0.09 -17.88 0.21
C LEU A 20 0.38 -19.30 0.60
N ARG A 21 -0.45 -20.11 1.25
CA ARG A 21 -0.13 -21.52 1.53
C ARG A 21 -0.14 -22.38 0.27
N THR A 22 -0.87 -21.98 -0.77
CA THR A 22 -1.03 -22.72 -2.01
C THR A 22 -0.61 -21.94 -3.25
N LEU A 23 -0.53 -20.62 -3.16
CA LEU A 23 -0.19 -19.73 -4.28
C LEU A 23 1.10 -18.94 -4.03
N ASP A 24 1.77 -18.60 -5.13
CA ASP A 24 2.87 -17.64 -5.12
C ASP A 24 2.38 -16.19 -4.97
N PRO A 25 3.18 -15.28 -4.38
CA PRO A 25 2.75 -13.92 -4.05
C PRO A 25 2.34 -13.14 -5.30
N TRP A 26 3.08 -13.34 -6.39
CA TRP A 26 2.81 -12.72 -7.68
C TRP A 26 1.54 -13.25 -8.33
N THR A 27 1.25 -14.55 -8.20
CA THR A 27 0.01 -15.16 -8.69
C THR A 27 -1.19 -14.65 -7.90
N LEU A 28 -1.07 -14.58 -6.58
CA LEU A 28 -2.09 -14.01 -5.69
C LEU A 28 -2.38 -12.55 -6.05
N LEU A 29 -1.35 -11.74 -6.25
CA LEU A 29 -1.49 -10.34 -6.64
C LEU A 29 -2.14 -10.18 -8.01
N THR A 30 -1.79 -11.04 -8.96
CA THR A 30 -2.40 -11.04 -10.29
C THR A 30 -3.90 -11.28 -10.18
N TYR A 31 -4.32 -12.30 -9.42
CA TYR A 31 -5.74 -12.57 -9.21
C TYR A 31 -6.44 -11.46 -8.42
N ALA A 32 -5.81 -10.90 -7.39
CA ALA A 32 -6.37 -9.82 -6.59
C ALA A 32 -6.59 -8.55 -7.44
N TYR A 33 -5.58 -8.10 -8.20
CA TYR A 33 -5.72 -6.90 -9.02
C TYR A 33 -6.60 -7.12 -10.25
N LEU A 34 -6.60 -8.32 -10.85
CA LEU A 34 -7.47 -8.62 -11.98
C LEU A 34 -8.94 -8.66 -11.55
N SER A 35 -9.26 -9.35 -10.45
CA SER A 35 -10.62 -9.36 -9.90
C SER A 35 -11.08 -7.96 -9.46
N ALA A 36 -10.21 -7.19 -8.79
CA ALA A 36 -10.50 -5.81 -8.41
C ALA A 36 -10.73 -4.91 -9.64
N GLY A 37 -9.89 -5.04 -10.67
CA GLY A 37 -10.02 -4.28 -11.93
C GLY A 37 -11.32 -4.60 -12.67
N LEU A 38 -11.70 -5.88 -12.73
CA LEU A 38 -12.97 -6.30 -13.33
C LEU A 38 -14.18 -5.79 -12.54
N ALA A 39 -14.14 -5.90 -11.21
CA ALA A 39 -15.21 -5.38 -10.35
C ALA A 39 -15.34 -3.85 -10.49
N TRP A 40 -14.22 -3.13 -10.49
CA TRP A 40 -14.21 -1.67 -10.65
C TRP A 40 -14.66 -1.24 -12.05
N SER A 41 -14.40 -2.05 -13.09
CA SER A 41 -14.84 -1.79 -14.47
C SER A 41 -16.37 -1.73 -14.62
N VAL A 42 -17.12 -2.34 -13.69
CA VAL A 42 -18.59 -2.22 -13.66
C VAL A 42 -19.04 -0.84 -13.18
N VAL A 43 -18.30 -0.23 -12.24
CA VAL A 43 -18.60 1.08 -11.67
C VAL A 43 -18.09 2.20 -12.58
N VAL A 44 -16.83 2.07 -13.02
CA VAL A 44 -16.17 3.02 -13.92
C VAL A 44 -15.68 2.26 -15.14
N PRO A 45 -16.42 2.34 -16.25
CA PRO A 45 -16.04 1.58 -17.43
C PRO A 45 -14.73 2.06 -18.04
N PRO A 46 -13.87 1.13 -18.51
CA PRO A 46 -12.51 1.44 -18.97
C PRO A 46 -12.50 2.35 -20.20
N TRP A 47 -13.55 2.30 -21.03
CA TRP A 47 -13.66 3.17 -22.21
C TRP A 47 -13.71 4.66 -21.86
N ARG A 48 -14.17 5.05 -20.66
CA ARG A 48 -14.18 6.46 -20.25
C ARG A 48 -12.78 7.07 -20.18
N ILE A 49 -11.79 6.28 -19.76
CA ILE A 49 -10.39 6.69 -19.68
C ILE A 49 -9.79 6.77 -21.09
N LEU A 50 -10.12 5.81 -21.94
CA LEU A 50 -9.61 5.74 -23.32
C LEU A 50 -10.15 6.89 -24.19
N THR A 51 -11.41 7.30 -24.00
CA THR A 51 -12.02 8.40 -24.75
C THR A 51 -11.66 9.78 -24.19
N HIS A 52 -10.99 9.86 -23.05
CA HIS A 52 -10.70 11.13 -22.37
C HIS A 52 -9.59 11.94 -23.07
N GLY A 53 -8.80 11.31 -23.95
CA GLY A 53 -7.75 11.98 -24.71
C GLY A 53 -6.53 12.40 -23.89
N PHE A 54 -6.14 11.59 -22.89
CA PHE A 54 -4.97 11.88 -22.06
C PHE A 54 -3.67 11.87 -22.88
N ASP A 55 -2.79 12.83 -22.58
CA ASP A 55 -1.45 12.92 -23.17
C ASP A 55 -0.51 11.82 -22.62
N LEU A 56 0.60 11.56 -23.33
CA LEU A 56 1.56 10.51 -23.02
C LEU A 56 2.15 10.66 -21.61
N GLY A 57 2.30 11.89 -21.12
CA GLY A 57 2.76 12.16 -19.75
C GLY A 57 1.81 11.63 -18.68
N ILE A 58 0.49 11.74 -18.90
CA ILE A 58 -0.53 11.23 -17.96
C ILE A 58 -0.57 9.70 -17.99
N TRP A 59 -0.42 9.10 -19.16
CA TRP A 59 -0.27 7.65 -19.28
C TRP A 59 0.98 7.15 -18.54
N GLY A 60 2.10 7.89 -18.64
CA GLY A 60 3.30 7.65 -17.84
C GLY A 60 3.02 7.72 -16.34
N ALA A 61 2.26 8.72 -15.88
CA ALA A 61 1.87 8.85 -14.48
C ALA A 61 0.99 7.67 -14.00
N PHE A 62 0.00 7.24 -14.81
CA PHE A 62 -0.80 6.06 -14.49
C PHE A 62 0.05 4.80 -14.37
N LEU A 63 0.99 4.59 -15.30
CA LEU A 63 1.92 3.46 -15.22
C LEU A 63 2.82 3.55 -13.98
N ALA A 64 3.32 4.74 -13.64
CA ALA A 64 4.15 4.93 -12.46
C ALA A 64 3.36 4.62 -11.17
N VAL A 65 2.13 5.10 -11.04
CA VAL A 65 1.28 4.81 -9.87
C VAL A 65 0.92 3.33 -9.81
N ALA A 66 0.53 2.72 -10.93
CA ALA A 66 0.18 1.30 -11.00
C ALA A 66 1.36 0.39 -10.65
N THR A 67 2.59 0.75 -11.06
CA THR A 67 3.77 -0.08 -10.82
C THR A 67 4.47 0.28 -9.51
N VAL A 68 5.02 1.49 -9.42
CA VAL A 68 5.84 1.98 -8.29
C VAL A 68 4.98 2.24 -7.05
N GLY A 69 3.76 2.73 -7.23
CA GLY A 69 2.84 3.00 -6.11
C GLY A 69 2.02 1.79 -5.65
N THR A 70 1.93 0.73 -6.45
CA THR A 70 0.95 -0.33 -6.22
C THR A 70 1.56 -1.74 -6.37
N VAL A 71 1.80 -2.23 -7.59
CA VAL A 71 2.21 -3.63 -7.81
C VAL A 71 3.53 -3.97 -7.12
N VAL A 72 4.53 -3.10 -7.19
CA VAL A 72 5.84 -3.35 -6.58
C VAL A 72 5.77 -3.32 -5.05
N PRO A 73 5.26 -2.27 -4.38
CA PRO A 73 5.17 -2.24 -2.92
C PRO A 73 4.34 -3.38 -2.34
N PHE A 74 3.17 -3.69 -2.92
CA PHE A 74 2.34 -4.79 -2.44
C PHE A 74 2.97 -6.17 -2.73
N GLY A 75 3.68 -6.31 -3.86
CA GLY A 75 4.54 -7.45 -4.18
C GLY A 75 5.57 -7.72 -3.10
N LEU A 76 6.31 -6.68 -2.71
CA LEU A 76 7.31 -6.75 -1.67
C LEU A 76 6.68 -7.03 -0.30
N PHE A 77 5.53 -6.41 0.02
CA PHE A 77 4.82 -6.63 1.28
C PHE A 77 4.36 -8.08 1.44
N ILE A 78 3.63 -8.62 0.44
CA ILE A 78 3.14 -10.00 0.48
C ILE A 78 4.31 -10.99 0.47
N SER A 79 5.35 -10.72 -0.31
CA SER A 79 6.56 -11.55 -0.30
C SER A 79 7.25 -11.53 1.08
N GLY A 80 7.30 -10.36 1.72
CA GLY A 80 7.80 -10.17 3.08
C GLY A 80 7.06 -11.01 4.12
N LEU A 81 5.75 -11.23 3.95
CA LEU A 81 4.95 -12.11 4.83
C LEU A 81 5.40 -13.57 4.83
N ARG A 82 6.20 -14.02 3.84
CA ARG A 82 6.82 -15.35 3.85
C ARG A 82 8.01 -15.42 4.81
N PHE A 83 8.65 -14.28 5.09
CA PHE A 83 9.86 -14.20 5.91
C PHE A 83 9.60 -13.66 7.32
N LEU A 84 8.55 -12.87 7.51
CA LEU A 84 8.22 -12.20 8.77
C LEU A 84 6.87 -12.67 9.33
N PRO A 85 6.74 -12.83 10.66
CA PRO A 85 5.44 -12.98 11.30
C PRO A 85 4.51 -11.79 10.99
N PRO A 86 3.19 -11.98 10.82
CA PRO A 86 2.26 -10.90 10.50
C PRO A 86 2.30 -9.73 11.48
N THR A 87 2.55 -10.01 12.76
CA THR A 87 2.71 -8.98 13.79
C THR A 87 3.90 -8.07 13.50
N GLN A 88 5.06 -8.65 13.14
CA GLN A 88 6.24 -7.85 12.79
C GLN A 88 6.04 -7.08 11.49
N ALA A 89 5.42 -7.68 10.47
CA ALA A 89 5.08 -6.97 9.24
C ALA A 89 4.15 -5.77 9.51
N SER A 90 3.15 -5.95 10.38
CA SER A 90 2.23 -4.87 10.80
C SER A 90 2.96 -3.75 11.55
N ILE A 91 3.90 -4.09 12.44
CA ILE A 91 4.74 -3.10 13.15
C ILE A 91 5.60 -2.31 12.15
N VAL A 92 6.22 -2.98 11.18
CA VAL A 92 7.01 -2.32 10.13
C VAL A 92 6.12 -1.40 9.28
N SER A 93 4.88 -1.80 8.99
CA SER A 93 3.92 -0.93 8.29
C SER A 93 3.59 0.35 9.08
N MET A 94 3.76 0.38 10.40
CA MET A 94 3.60 1.63 11.15
C MET A 94 4.70 2.67 10.84
N LEU A 95 5.79 2.29 10.19
CA LEU A 95 6.79 3.24 9.68
C LEU A 95 6.29 4.01 8.45
N GLU A 96 5.31 3.48 7.72
CA GLU A 96 4.75 4.09 6.51
C GLU A 96 4.37 5.58 6.69
N PRO A 97 3.60 6.00 7.72
CA PRO A 97 3.29 7.42 7.91
C PRO A 97 4.52 8.30 8.15
N VAL A 98 5.57 7.77 8.80
CA VAL A 98 6.81 8.52 9.05
C VAL A 98 7.59 8.70 7.75
N VAL A 99 7.72 7.63 6.96
CA VAL A 99 8.38 7.66 5.65
C VAL A 99 7.59 8.54 4.69
N ALA A 100 6.26 8.44 4.67
CA ALA A 100 5.40 9.28 3.85
C ALA A 100 5.54 10.76 4.19
N ALA A 101 5.56 11.12 5.49
CA ALA A 101 5.80 12.50 5.91
C ALA A 101 7.19 13.02 5.50
N ALA A 102 8.23 12.19 5.61
CA ALA A 102 9.57 12.54 5.14
C ALA A 102 9.61 12.73 3.62
N VAL A 103 8.99 11.83 2.86
CA VAL A 103 8.88 11.92 1.40
C VAL A 103 8.10 13.17 0.99
N ALA A 104 6.99 13.49 1.64
CA ALA A 104 6.22 14.70 1.39
C ALA A 104 7.05 15.97 1.66
N TYR A 105 7.80 15.99 2.75
CA TYR A 105 8.72 17.09 3.05
C TYR A 105 9.79 17.27 1.96
N PHE A 106 10.48 16.20 1.57
CA PHE A 106 11.60 16.29 0.63
C PHE A 106 11.18 16.44 -0.84
N LEU A 107 10.14 15.72 -1.28
CA LEU A 107 9.75 15.66 -2.70
C LEU A 107 8.63 16.65 -3.04
N LEU A 108 7.69 16.89 -2.13
CA LEU A 108 6.56 17.79 -2.36
C LEU A 108 6.81 19.19 -1.79
N GLY A 109 7.85 19.37 -0.97
CA GLY A 109 8.16 20.64 -0.31
C GLY A 109 7.16 21.01 0.78
N GLU A 110 6.43 20.04 1.33
CA GLU A 110 5.51 20.28 2.44
C GLU A 110 6.28 20.64 3.72
N THR A 111 5.68 21.46 4.59
CA THR A 111 6.28 21.82 5.87
C THR A 111 5.69 20.96 6.98
N LEU A 112 6.57 20.33 7.76
CA LEU A 112 6.15 19.54 8.92
C LEU A 112 6.04 20.43 10.14
N ILE A 113 4.84 20.52 10.71
CA ILE A 113 4.64 21.26 11.96
C ILE A 113 5.26 20.48 13.14
N PRO A 114 5.63 21.15 14.24
CA PRO A 114 6.26 20.49 15.40
C PRO A 114 5.45 19.29 15.94
N LEU A 115 4.12 19.37 15.89
CA LEU A 115 3.25 18.28 16.35
C LEU A 115 3.35 17.03 15.45
N GLN A 116 3.52 17.19 14.13
CA GLN A 116 3.72 16.06 13.21
C GLN A 116 5.08 15.40 13.44
N ILE A 117 6.11 16.19 13.71
CA ILE A 117 7.44 15.69 14.06
C ILE A 117 7.38 14.88 15.36
N LEU A 118 6.69 15.40 16.38
CA LEU A 118 6.49 14.71 17.65
C LEU A 118 5.71 13.40 17.45
N GLY A 119 4.64 13.41 16.65
CA GLY A 119 3.87 12.22 16.31
C GLY A 119 4.74 11.17 15.60
N GLY A 120 5.56 11.57 14.63
CA GLY A 120 6.50 10.68 13.95
C GLY A 120 7.53 10.08 14.91
N ALA A 121 8.09 10.88 15.81
CA ALA A 121 9.02 10.40 16.84
C ALA A 121 8.37 9.38 17.78
N LEU A 122 7.11 9.59 18.19
CA LEU A 122 6.36 8.64 19.02
C LEU A 122 6.11 7.31 18.30
N VAL A 123 5.78 7.35 17.00
CA VAL A 123 5.62 6.14 16.19
C VAL A 123 6.93 5.36 16.12
N LEU A 124 8.05 6.03 15.83
CA LEU A 124 9.38 5.40 15.79
C LEU A 124 9.74 4.77 17.14
N ALA A 125 9.51 5.49 18.25
CA ALA A 125 9.74 4.98 19.59
C ALA A 125 8.89 3.72 19.87
N GLY A 126 7.61 3.74 19.51
CA GLY A 126 6.72 2.59 19.65
C GLY A 126 7.19 1.37 18.85
N VAL A 127 7.61 1.56 17.60
CA VAL A 127 8.17 0.50 16.77
C VAL A 127 9.42 -0.12 17.40
N VAL A 128 10.36 0.72 17.89
CA VAL A 128 11.58 0.23 18.55
C VAL A 128 11.23 -0.60 19.78
N VAL A 129 10.38 -0.07 20.68
CA VAL A 129 9.97 -0.77 21.91
C VAL A 129 9.37 -2.14 21.59
N VAL A 130 8.43 -2.21 20.65
CA VAL A 130 7.74 -3.46 20.31
C VAL A 130 8.65 -4.45 19.58
N GLN A 131 9.62 -3.99 18.78
CA GLN A 131 10.58 -4.88 18.12
C GLN A 131 11.66 -5.41 19.07
N THR A 132 11.99 -4.69 20.13
CA THR A 132 13.01 -5.10 21.12
C THR A 132 12.46 -5.90 22.30
N ALA A 133 11.14 -5.95 22.48
CA ALA A 133 10.44 -6.71 23.52
C ALA A 133 10.16 -8.15 23.08
#